data_AF-A0A1F3ZII8-F1
#
_entry.id   AF-A0A1F3ZII8-F1
#
_cell.length_a   1.000
_cell.length_b   1.000
_cell.length_c   1.000
_cell.angle_alpha   90.00
_cell.angle_beta   90.00
_cell.angle_gamma   90.00
#
_symmetry.space_group_name_H-M   'P 1'
#
loop_
_entity.id
_entity.type
_entity.pdbx_description
1 polymer ?
#
loop_
_entity_poly.entity_id
_entity_poly.type
_entity_poly.pdbx_seq_one_letter_code
_entity_poly.pdbx_strand_id
1 'polypeptide(L)' 'MLNVKFDEDLGAAIDRAARRKKTSRAALVRAAVVSYLEDLADVRDVKAALKEGGRPVSLPEVKRRLGL' A
#
# COMPACT_ATOMS: atom_id res chain seq x y z
N MET A 1 -6.10 -20.10 -9.31
CA MET A 1 -7.02 -19.69 -8.23
C MET A 1 -6.17 -19.45 -6.98
N LEU A 2 -6.16 -18.25 -6.41
CA LEU A 2 -5.38 -17.95 -5.20
C LEU A 2 -6.05 -18.65 -4.01
N ASN A 3 -5.42 -19.70 -3.48
CA ASN A 3 -5.95 -20.45 -2.33
C ASN A 3 -5.18 -20.04 -1.07
N VAL A 4 -5.68 -19.02 -0.38
CA VAL A 4 -5.11 -18.53 0.87
C VAL A 4 -5.96 -19.05 2.02
N LYS A 5 -5.33 -19.75 2.96
CA LYS A 5 -5.96 -20.10 4.23
C LYS A 5 -5.90 -18.89 5.15
N PHE A 6 -7.06 -18.48 5.64
CA PHE A 6 -7.19 -17.44 6.65
C PHE A 6 -7.66 -18.10 7.94
N ASP A 7 -7.26 -17.54 9.07
CA ASP A 7 -7.93 -17.83 10.34
C ASP A 7 -9.41 -17.45 10.22
N GLU A 8 -10.25 -18.13 11.00
CA GLU A 8 -11.70 -18.06 10.86
C GLU A 8 -12.23 -16.62 11.05
N ASP A 9 -11.71 -15.91 12.04
CA ASP A 9 -12.05 -14.52 12.34
C ASP A 9 -11.69 -13.58 11.19
N LEU A 10 -10.50 -13.77 10.61
CA LEU A 10 -10.02 -12.96 9.49
C LEU A 10 -10.85 -13.24 8.23
N GLY A 11 -11.15 -14.52 7.96
CA GLY A 11 -12.03 -14.91 6.86
C GLY A 11 -13.41 -14.25 6.95
N ALA A 12 -14.03 -14.30 8.14
CA ALA A 12 -15.33 -13.67 8.39
C ALA A 12 -15.28 -12.14 8.24
N ALA A 13 -14.19 -11.50 8.68
CA ALA A 13 -13.99 -10.07 8.51
C ALA A 13 -13.87 -9.67 7.03
N ILE A 14 -13.11 -10.43 6.24
CA ILE A 14 -12.95 -10.19 4.79
C ILE A 14 -14.30 -10.36 4.08
N ASP A 15 -15.09 -11.36 4.45
CA ASP A 15 -16.44 -11.54 3.88
C ASP A 15 -17.36 -10.35 4.13
N ARG A 16 -17.38 -9.86 5.38
CA ARG A 16 -18.16 -8.66 5.72
C ARG A 16 -17.70 -7.46 4.90
N ALA A 17 -16.39 -7.29 4.71
CA ALA A 17 -15.84 -6.22 3.88
C ALA A 17 -16.21 -6.38 2.40
N ALA A 18 -16.14 -7.59 1.86
CA ALA A 18 -16.48 -7.89 0.48
C ALA A 18 -17.96 -7.62 0.19
N ARG A 19 -18.86 -8.01 1.10
CA ARG A 19 -20.30 -7.71 1.04
C ARG A 19 -20.56 -6.19 1.02
N ARG A 20 -19.92 -5.43 1.91
CA ARG A 20 -20.05 -3.96 1.95
C ARG A 20 -19.60 -3.31 0.64
N LYS A 21 -18.54 -3.85 0.02
CA LYS A 21 -18.01 -3.37 -1.26
C LYS A 21 -18.69 -4.00 -2.50
N LYS A 22 -19.75 -4.81 -2.32
CA LYS A 22 -20.45 -5.53 -3.39
C LYS A 22 -19.51 -6.29 -4.34
N THR A 23 -18.49 -6.93 -3.78
CA THR A 23 -17.48 -7.69 -4.53
C THR A 23 -17.29 -9.09 -3.95
N SER A 24 -16.59 -9.97 -4.67
CA SER A 24 -16.25 -11.31 -4.16
C SER A 24 -15.05 -11.24 -3.20
N ARG A 25 -14.99 -12.19 -2.24
CA ARG A 25 -13.84 -12.36 -1.35
C ARG A 25 -12.53 -12.42 -2.13
N ALA A 26 -12.49 -13.25 -3.17
CA ALA A 26 -11.29 -13.43 -3.98
C ALA A 26 -10.86 -12.15 -4.73
N ALA A 27 -11.82 -11.36 -5.24
CA ALA A 27 -11.51 -10.08 -5.87
C ALA A 27 -10.98 -9.07 -4.86
N LEU A 28 -11.60 -8.98 -3.67
CA LEU A 28 -11.14 -8.09 -2.61
C LEU A 28 -9.71 -8.42 -2.14
N VAL A 29 -9.44 -9.71 -1.90
CA VAL A 29 -8.11 -10.17 -1.48
C VAL A 29 -7.07 -9.86 -2.55
N ARG A 30 -7.38 -10.10 -3.84
CA ARG A 30 -6.45 -9.76 -4.94
C ARG A 30 -6.13 -8.27 -4.97
N ALA A 31 -7.14 -7.41 -4.88
CA ALA A 31 -6.94 -5.96 -4.87
C ALA A 31 -6.07 -5.52 -3.67
N ALA A 32 -6.31 -6.09 -2.49
CA ALA A 32 -5.52 -5.80 -1.30
C ALA A 32 -4.05 -6.24 -1.46
N VAL A 33 -3.80 -7.41 -2.05
CA VAL A 33 -2.44 -7.89 -2.32
C VAL A 33 -1.71 -6.98 -3.31
N VAL A 34 -2.38 -6.52 -4.37
CA VAL A 34 -1.79 -5.58 -5.33
C VAL A 34 -1.41 -4.28 -4.64
N SER A 35 -2.34 -3.67 -3.90
CA SER A 35 -2.08 -2.45 -3.13
C SER A 35 -0.91 -2.61 -2.16
N TYR A 36 -0.83 -3.75 -1.45
CA TYR A 36 0.29 -4.02 -0.55
C TYR A 36 1.64 -4.13 -1.29
N LEU A 37 1.66 -4.70 -2.49
CA LEU A 37 2.89 -4.79 -3.30
C LEU A 37 3.33 -3.42 -3.80
N GLU A 38 2.38 -2.54 -4.16
CA GLU A 38 2.65 -1.15 -4.52
C GLU A 38 3.23 -0.39 -3.32
N ASP A 39 2.58 -0.47 -2.15
CA ASP A 39 3.07 0.16 -0.91
C ASP A 39 4.48 -0.36 -0.53
N LEU A 40 4.75 -1.65 -0.74
CA LEU A 40 6.08 -2.22 -0.50
C LEU A 40 7.15 -1.66 -1.44
N ALA A 41 6.80 -1.36 -2.69
CA ALA A 41 7.72 -0.71 -3.62
C ALA A 41 8.06 0.69 -3.13
N ASP A 42 7.06 1.48 -2.75
CA ASP A 42 7.24 2.83 -2.19
C ASP A 42 8.13 2.81 -0.93
N VAL A 43 7.89 1.86 -0.03
CA VAL A 43 8.72 1.70 1.19
C VAL A 43 10.18 1.37 0.84
N ARG A 44 10.42 0.60 -0.22
CA ARG A 44 11.80 0.29 -0.66
C ARG A 44 12.48 1.53 -1.22
N ASP A 45 11.77 2.33 -2.01
CA ASP A 45 12.29 3.56 -2.59
C ASP A 45 12.61 4.59 -1.52
N VAL A 46 11.73 4.77 -0.53
CA VAL A 46 11.98 5.62 0.64
C VAL A 46 13.20 5.14 1.42
N LYS A 47 13.33 3.83 1.66
CA LYS A 47 14.51 3.27 2.34
C LYS A 47 15.80 3.47 1.54
N ALA A 48 15.74 3.38 0.22
CA ALA A 48 16.87 3.65 -0.65
C ALA A 48 17.28 5.12 -0.57
N ALA A 49 16.34 6.05 -0.70
CA ALA A 49 16.58 7.50 -0.60
C ALA A 49 17.14 7.90 0.78
N LEU A 50 16.65 7.29 1.87
CA LEU A 50 17.20 7.51 3.22
C LEU A 50 18.65 7.03 3.35
N LYS A 51 19.04 5.96 2.65
CA LYS A 51 20.42 5.43 2.68
C LYS A 51 21.39 6.27 1.86
N GLU A 52 20.95 6.82 0.72
CA GLU A 52 21.78 7.74 -0.08
C GLU A 52 22.10 9.02 0.70
N GLY A 53 21.23 9.39 1.66
CA GLY A 53 21.36 10.61 2.43
C GLY A 53 21.11 11.84 1.57
N GLY A 54 20.91 12.98 2.22
CA GLY A 54 20.64 14.23 1.54
C GLY A 54 20.92 15.42 2.43
N ARG A 55 21.18 16.57 1.81
CA ARG A 55 21.25 17.82 2.56
C ARG A 55 19.82 18.29 2.85
N PRO A 56 19.49 18.65 4.11
CA PRO A 56 18.23 19.31 4.38
C PRO A 56 18.15 20.59 3.55
N VAL A 57 17.07 20.73 2.80
CA VAL A 57 16.75 21.93 2.01
C VAL A 57 15.60 22.67 2.67
N SER A 58 15.66 23.99 2.65
CA SER A 58 14.63 24.83 3.27
C SER A 58 13.30 24.69 2.53
N LEU A 59 12.18 24.93 3.22
CA LEU A 59 10.86 24.87 2.61
C LEU A 59 10.71 25.77 1.34
N PRO A 60 11.25 27.01 1.29
CA PRO A 60 11.24 27.82 0.08
C PRO A 60 11.95 27.16 -1.12
N GLU A 61 13.06 26.48 -0.87
CA GLU A 61 13.83 25.75 -1.88
C GLU A 61 13.04 24.56 -2.43
N VAL A 62 12.32 23.84 -1.57
CA VAL A 62 11.43 22.73 -1.97
C VAL A 62 10.31 23.23 -2.86
N LYS A 63 9.63 24.32 -2.48
CA LYS A 63 8.56 24.94 -3.28
C LYS A 63 9.03 25.32 -4.68
N ARG A 64 10.17 26.00 -4.78
CA ARG A 64 10.78 26.38 -6.06
C ARG A 64 11.06 25.17 -6.97
N ARG A 65 11.54 24.06 -6.41
CA ARG A 65 11.85 22.83 -7.18
C ARG A 65 10.60 22.10 -7.68
N LEU A 66 9.50 22.18 -6.94
CA LEU A 66 8.24 21.51 -7.28
C LEU A 66 7.30 22.38 -8.12
N GLY A 67 7.67 23.64 -8.41
CA GLY A 67 6.80 24.58 -9.12
C GLY A 67 5.56 24.99 -8.32
N LEU A 68 5.68 25.00 -6.98
CA LEU A 68 4.62 25.33 -6.01
C LEU A 68 4.79 26.73 -5.40
#